data_AF-D8P8Q6-F1
#
_entry.id   AF-D8P8Q6-F1
#
_cell.length_a   1.000
_cell.length_b   1.000
_cell.length_c   1.000
_cell.angle_alpha   90.00
_cell.angle_beta   90.00
_cell.angle_gamma   90.00
#
_symmetry.space_group_name_H-M   'P 1'
#
loop_
_entity.id
_entity.type
_entity.pdbx_description
1 polymer ?
#
loop_
_entity_poly.entity_id
_entity_poly.type
_entity_poly.pdbx_seq_one_letter_code
_entity_poly.pdbx_strand_id
1 'polypeptide(L)' 'MPRLMVQLTESLKAKLDAVRKQGFTASGLIRHLLTQHFDQPKNRQKGKAHADKR' A
#
# COMPACT_ATOMS: atom_id res chain seq x y z
N MET A 1 -0.11 10.40 16.31
CA MET A 1 -0.05 9.97 14.90
C MET A 1 -0.56 11.09 14.01
N PRO A 2 0.09 11.39 12.88
CA PRO A 2 -0.41 12.39 11.94
C PRO A 2 -1.74 11.95 11.32
N ARG A 3 -2.67 12.90 11.12
CA ARG A 3 -3.97 12.66 10.50
C ARG A 3 -3.94 13.16 9.05
N LEU A 4 -4.27 12.28 8.11
CA LEU A 4 -4.43 12.63 6.70
C LEU A 4 -5.92 12.60 6.35
N MET A 5 -6.41 13.66 5.70
CA MET A 5 -7.71 13.65 5.03
C MET A 5 -7.50 13.36 3.56
N VAL A 6 -8.13 12.30 3.06
CA VAL A 6 -8.01 11.86 1.67
C VAL A 6 -9.39 11.73 1.05
N GLN A 7 -9.50 12.10 -0.22
CA GLN A 7 -10.69 11.84 -1.01
C GLN A 7 -10.51 10.52 -1.76
N LEU A 8 -11.56 9.71 -1.79
CA LEU A 8 -11.59 8.43 -2.48
C LEU A 8 -12.75 8.41 -3.45
N THR A 9 -12.62 7.66 -4.54
CA THR A 9 -13.75 7.39 -5.43
C THR A 9 -14.82 6.58 -4.68
N GLU A 10 -16.07 6.73 -5.12
CA GLU A 10 -17.21 6.04 -4.53
C GLU A 10 -17.04 4.51 -4.54
N SER A 11 -16.48 3.97 -5.62
CA SER A 11 -16.18 2.54 -5.75
C SER A 11 -15.17 2.04 -4.71
N LEU A 12 -14.17 2.84 -4.35
CA LEU A 12 -13.20 2.49 -3.30
C LEU A 12 -13.84 2.59 -1.92
N LYS A 13 -14.65 3.62 -1.68
CA LYS A 13 -15.40 3.75 -0.42
C LYS A 13 -16.32 2.54 -0.20
N ALA A 14 -17.04 2.11 -1.22
CA ALA A 14 -17.92 0.94 -1.14
C ALA A 14 -17.16 -0.35 -0.73
N LYS A 15 -15.94 -0.53 -1.23
CA LYS A 15 -15.07 -1.65 -0.83
C LYS A 15 -14.64 -1.56 0.64
N LEU A 16 -14.27 -0.37 1.11
CA LEU A 16 -13.93 -0.14 2.52
C LEU A 16 -15.13 -0.41 3.44
N ASP A 17 -16.32 0.02 3.05
CA ASP A 17 -17.56 -0.21 3.81
C ASP A 17 -17.95 -1.69 3.84
N ALA A 18 -17.71 -2.45 2.77
CA ALA A 18 -17.92 -3.90 2.74
C ALA A 18 -17.01 -4.63 3.74
N VAL A 19 -15.73 -4.25 3.80
CA VAL A 19 -14.76 -4.83 4.76
C VAL A 19 -15.08 -4.41 6.20
N ARG A 20 -15.69 -3.24 6.39
CA ARG A 20 -16.18 -2.82 7.70
C ARG A 20 -17.25 -3.76 8.27
N LYS A 21 -18.11 -4.31 7.42
CA LYS A 21 -19.11 -5.32 7.84
C LYS A 21 -18.48 -6.61 8.37
N GLN A 22 -17.22 -6.87 8.04
CA GLN A 22 -16.46 -8.03 8.49
C GLN A 22 -15.69 -7.78 9.80
N GLY A 23 -15.86 -6.60 10.42
CA GLY A 23 -15.22 -6.25 11.70
C GLY A 23 -13.89 -5.50 11.58
N PHE A 24 -13.43 -5.19 10.36
CA PHE A 24 -12.21 -4.40 10.15
C PHE A 24 -12.52 -2.90 10.11
N THR A 25 -11.54 -2.07 10.48
CA THR A 25 -11.65 -0.61 10.32
C THR A 25 -11.01 -0.17 9.01
N ALA A 26 -11.60 0.84 8.35
CA ALA A 26 -11.02 1.42 7.13
C ALA A 26 -9.58 1.90 7.37
N SER A 27 -9.32 2.59 8.48
CA SER A 27 -7.98 3.05 8.85
C SER A 27 -6.99 1.91 9.05
N GLY A 28 -7.41 0.80 9.67
CA GLY A 28 -6.57 -0.39 9.87
C GLY A 28 -6.23 -1.07 8.54
N LEU A 29 -7.22 -1.23 7.66
CA LEU A 29 -7.01 -1.79 6.33
C LEU A 29 -6.10 -0.90 5.48
N ILE A 30 -6.35 0.41 5.44
CA ILE A 30 -5.51 1.36 4.69
C ILE A 30 -4.07 1.29 5.22
N ARG A 31 -3.87 1.28 6.54
CA ARG A 31 -2.54 1.13 7.14
C ARG A 31 -1.87 -0.17 6.69
N HIS A 32 -2.58 -1.30 6.78
CA HIS A 32 -2.03 -2.59 6.37
C HIS A 32 -1.59 -2.59 4.90
N LEU A 33 -2.43 -2.07 4.00
CA LEU A 33 -2.14 -1.98 2.58
C LEU A 33 -0.95 -1.04 2.28
N LEU A 34 -0.89 0.12 2.94
CA LEU A 34 0.23 1.05 2.78
C LEU A 34 1.54 0.44 3.30
N THR A 35 1.51 -0.21 4.46
CA THR A 35 2.65 -0.95 5.00
C THR A 35 3.10 -2.02 4.02
N GLN A 36 2.20 -2.86 3.49
CA GLN A 36 2.56 -3.86 2.48
C GLN A 36 3.17 -3.24 1.21
N HIS A 37 2.63 -2.12 0.74
CA HIS A 37 3.11 -1.47 -0.48
C HIS A 37 4.50 -0.84 -0.31
N PHE A 38 4.77 -0.22 0.84
CA PHE A 38 6.03 0.47 1.10
C PHE A 38 7.12 -0.41 1.73
N ASP A 39 6.75 -1.45 2.48
CA ASP A 39 7.69 -2.40 3.08
C ASP A 39 8.08 -3.53 2.11
N GLN A 40 7.49 -3.57 0.91
CA GLN A 40 8.04 -4.39 -0.15
C GLN A 40 9.51 -3.96 -0.36
N PRO A 41 10.48 -4.87 -0.17
CA PRO A 41 11.87 -4.53 -0.44
C PRO A 41 11.92 -4.02 -1.88
N LYS A 42 12.69 -2.95 -2.11
CA LYS A 42 12.99 -2.35 -3.44
C LYS A 42 13.70 -3.34 -4.39
N ASN A 43 13.36 -4.61 -4.35
CA ASN A 43 14.00 -5.72 -5.04
C ASN A 43 13.45 -5.83 -6.46
N ARG A 44 13.58 -4.76 -7.24
CA ARG A 44 13.50 -4.81 -8.71
C ARG A 44 14.20 -3.66 -9.44
N GLN A 45 15.12 -2.96 -8.78
CA GLN A 45 16.25 -2.35 -9.49
C GLN A 45 17.49 -3.22 -9.25
N LYS A 46 17.41 -4.47 -9.72
CA LYS A 46 18.59 -5.28 -9.98
C LYS A 46 19.26 -4.65 -11.20
N GLY A 47 20.11 -3.66 -10.97
CA GLY A 47 21.09 -3.21 -11.92
C GLY A 47 21.97 -4.40 -12.29
N LYS A 48 21.59 -5.14 -13.33
CA LYS A 48 22.55 -5.85 -14.16
C LYS A 48 23.32 -4.78 -14.93
N ALA A 49 24.25 -4.10 -14.26
CA ALA A 49 25.33 -3.39 -14.94
C ALA A 49 26.53 -4.31 -14.88
N HIS A 50 26.67 -5.07 -15.96
CA HIS A 50 27.89 -5.61 -16.52
C HIS A 50 29.12 -5.64 -15.60
N ALA A 51 29.51 -6.85 -15.20
CA ALA A 51 30.92 -7.17 -15.16
C ALA A 51 31.47 -6.98 -16.58
N ASP A 52 32.31 -5.98 -16.80
CA ASP A 52 33.21 -5.96 -17.94
C ASP A 52 34.62 -5.61 -17.45
N LYS A 53 35.55 -6.38 -17.98
CA LYS A 53 36.96 -6.49 -17.67
C LYS A 53 37.68 -5.14 -17.80
N ARG A 54 38.62 -4.89 -16.89
CA ARG A 54 39.94 -4.36 -17.24
C ARG A 54 41.01 -5.04 -16.41
#